data_AF-H5U5H4-F1
#
_entry.id   AF-H5U5H4-F1
#
_cell.length_a   1.000
_cell.length_b   1.000
_cell.length_c   1.000
_cell.angle_alpha   90.00
_cell.angle_beta   90.00
_cell.angle_gamma   90.00
#
_symmetry.space_group_name_H-M   'P 1'
#
loop_
_entity.id
_entity.type
_entity.pdbx_description
1 polymer ?
#
loop_
_entity_poly.entity_id
_entity_poly.type
_entity_poly.pdbx_seq_one_letter_code
_entity_poly.pdbx_strand_id
1 'polypeptide(L)'
;MNANDGGDELVAKAMKIVDQSIEAQHRADLELIESGAAAARKLLADLERARDEQPAILAKMRDEAEEERDRCRVEEPWLDTVGAIPSYVDNDGVAELHGMMSMPSIAGKEVWGCRLAFDVASSARPANDVVCEYFSDIADTDHLMLVFAAAIDTLADHVIKPLLDSVERQGGDYDMRVRLADAARNAWTTRIGSMGDAPETDQGGDTPAF
;
A
#
# COMPACT_ATOMS: atom_id res chain seq x y z
N MET A 1 -41.95 71.71 10.76
CA MET A 1 -40.81 71.01 10.14
C MET A 1 -40.60 69.74 10.94
N ASN A 2 -41.11 68.62 10.43
CA ASN A 2 -41.20 67.36 11.16
C ASN A 2 -39.86 66.63 11.10
N ALA A 3 -39.20 66.49 12.26
CA ALA A 3 -38.01 65.66 12.41
C ALA A 3 -38.26 64.16 12.19
N ASN A 4 -39.53 63.76 12.03
CA ASN A 4 -39.95 62.36 11.84
C ASN A 4 -39.80 61.85 10.40
N ASP A 5 -39.80 62.76 9.41
CA ASP A 5 -39.77 62.42 7.97
C ASP A 5 -38.38 61.91 7.53
N GLY A 6 -37.32 62.42 8.14
CA GLY A 6 -35.94 61.98 7.85
C GLY A 6 -35.56 60.65 8.47
N GLY A 7 -36.29 60.19 9.50
CA GLY A 7 -36.08 58.89 10.14
C GLY A 7 -36.60 57.74 9.27
N ASP A 8 -37.79 57.90 8.68
CA ASP A 8 -38.39 56.90 7.81
C ASP A 8 -37.63 56.74 6.49
N GLU A 9 -37.07 57.84 5.94
CA GLU A 9 -36.21 57.79 4.75
C GLU A 9 -34.89 57.04 5.01
N LEU A 10 -34.28 57.23 6.18
CA LEU A 10 -33.07 56.51 6.59
C LEU A 10 -33.34 55.02 6.79
N VAL A 11 -34.46 54.65 7.39
CA VAL A 11 -34.87 53.25 7.57
C VAL A 11 -35.16 52.59 6.22
N ALA A 12 -35.87 53.26 5.32
CA ALA A 12 -36.15 52.75 3.97
C ALA A 12 -34.84 52.54 3.16
N LYS A 13 -33.89 53.45 3.29
CA LYS A 13 -32.57 53.32 2.66
C LYS A 13 -31.75 52.18 3.26
N ALA A 14 -31.79 52.00 4.58
CA ALA A 14 -31.12 50.91 5.28
C ALA A 14 -31.69 49.54 4.89
N MET A 15 -33.03 49.40 4.84
CA MET A 15 -33.68 48.17 4.39
C MET A 15 -33.32 47.82 2.95
N LYS A 16 -33.29 48.82 2.05
CA LYS A 16 -32.87 48.61 0.66
C LYS A 16 -31.43 48.12 0.53
N ILE A 17 -30.52 48.62 1.37
CA ILE A 17 -29.11 48.17 1.39
C ILE A 17 -29.02 46.72 1.89
N VAL A 18 -29.79 46.38 2.93
CA VAL A 18 -29.84 45.02 3.47
C VAL A 18 -30.40 44.04 2.44
N ASP A 19 -31.49 44.38 1.76
CA ASP A 19 -32.09 43.54 0.71
C ASP A 19 -31.10 43.31 -0.44
N GLN A 20 -30.40 44.35 -0.89
CA GLN A 20 -29.36 44.24 -1.91
C GLN A 20 -28.18 43.37 -1.45
N SER A 21 -27.80 43.45 -0.18
CA SER A 21 -26.74 42.63 0.40
C SER A 21 -27.15 41.15 0.49
N ILE A 22 -28.40 40.87 0.87
CA ILE A 22 -28.95 39.51 0.95
C ILE A 22 -29.03 38.89 -0.45
N GLU A 23 -29.50 39.65 -1.45
CA GLU A 23 -29.53 39.18 -2.84
C GLU A 23 -28.13 38.89 -3.39
N ALA A 24 -27.14 39.74 -3.07
CA ALA A 24 -25.76 39.51 -3.48
C ALA A 24 -25.15 38.27 -2.81
N GLN A 25 -25.43 38.07 -1.52
CA GLN A 25 -24.96 36.90 -0.78
C GLN A 25 -25.61 35.61 -1.28
N HIS A 26 -26.93 35.59 -1.49
CA HIS A 26 -27.63 34.44 -2.06
C HIS A 26 -27.11 34.08 -3.46
N ARG A 27 -26.77 35.07 -4.31
CA ARG A 27 -26.18 34.80 -5.62
C ARG A 27 -24.81 34.14 -5.49
N ALA A 28 -23.95 34.66 -4.61
CA ALA A 28 -22.63 34.08 -4.36
C ALA A 28 -22.73 32.65 -3.81
N ASP A 29 -23.68 32.39 -2.91
CA ASP A 29 -23.92 31.05 -2.35
C ASP A 29 -24.42 30.08 -3.44
N LEU A 30 -25.31 30.52 -4.32
CA LEU A 30 -25.80 29.71 -5.45
C LEU A 30 -24.67 29.39 -6.45
N GLU A 31 -23.82 30.36 -6.80
CA GLU A 31 -22.66 30.13 -7.67
C GLU A 31 -21.67 29.14 -7.05
N LEU A 32 -21.45 29.21 -5.74
CA LEU A 32 -20.60 28.27 -5.00
C LEU A 32 -21.20 26.85 -5.01
N ILE A 33 -22.52 26.72 -4.80
CA ILE A 33 -23.22 25.44 -4.85
C ILE A 33 -23.15 24.83 -6.25
N GLU A 34 -23.41 25.63 -7.29
CA GLU A 34 -23.39 25.16 -8.68
C GLU A 34 -21.99 24.71 -9.11
N SER A 35 -20.96 25.50 -8.79
CA SER A 35 -19.57 25.15 -9.07
C SER A 35 -19.11 23.92 -8.29
N GLY A 36 -19.48 23.81 -7.01
CA GLY A 36 -19.23 22.62 -6.19
C GLY A 36 -19.93 21.38 -6.73
N ALA A 37 -21.19 21.48 -7.14
CA ALA A 37 -21.95 20.38 -7.73
C ALA A 37 -21.40 19.96 -9.11
N ALA A 38 -20.91 20.91 -9.91
CA ALA A 38 -20.23 20.60 -11.17
C ALA A 38 -18.91 19.84 -10.92
N ALA A 39 -18.10 20.29 -9.95
CA ALA A 39 -16.86 19.61 -9.58
C ALA A 39 -17.10 18.19 -9.05
N ALA A 40 -18.12 18.01 -8.19
CA ALA A 40 -18.49 16.70 -7.66
C ALA A 40 -18.95 15.74 -8.76
N ARG A 41 -19.78 16.20 -9.71
CA ARG A 41 -20.22 15.39 -10.87
C ARG A 41 -19.04 14.97 -11.74
N LYS A 42 -18.09 15.88 -11.97
CA LYS A 42 -16.87 15.56 -12.71
C LYS A 42 -16.04 14.48 -12.00
N LEU A 43 -15.84 14.63 -10.69
CA LEU A 43 -15.10 13.65 -9.89
C LEU A 43 -15.76 12.28 -9.94
N LEU A 44 -17.09 12.21 -9.82
CA LEU A 44 -17.84 10.95 -9.94
C LEU A 44 -17.66 10.30 -11.32
N ALA A 45 -17.77 11.08 -12.40
CA ALA A 45 -17.55 10.56 -13.75
C ALA A 45 -16.12 10.04 -13.96
N ASP A 46 -15.13 10.72 -13.38
CA ASP A 46 -13.73 10.27 -13.42
C ASP A 46 -13.53 8.97 -12.63
N LEU A 47 -14.16 8.83 -11.45
CA LEU A 47 -14.13 7.59 -10.67
C LEU A 47 -14.82 6.42 -11.37
N GLU A 48 -15.98 6.65 -11.98
CA GLU A 48 -16.71 5.62 -12.73
C GLU A 48 -15.89 5.12 -13.91
N ARG A 49 -15.30 6.05 -14.69
CA ARG A 49 -14.38 5.69 -15.78
C ARG A 49 -13.19 4.89 -15.28
N ALA A 50 -12.53 5.34 -14.21
CA ALA A 50 -11.39 4.63 -13.65
C ALA A 50 -11.75 3.23 -13.16
N ARG A 51 -12.92 3.08 -12.50
CA ARG A 51 -13.43 1.79 -12.06
C ARG A 51 -13.69 0.84 -13.22
N ASP A 52 -14.22 1.35 -14.32
CA ASP A 52 -14.60 0.53 -15.48
C ASP A 52 -13.36 0.15 -16.32
N GLU A 53 -12.35 1.03 -16.41
CA GLU A 53 -11.10 0.80 -17.16
C GLU A 53 -10.06 -0.02 -16.37
N GLN A 54 -10.04 0.10 -15.03
CA GLN A 54 -9.01 -0.51 -14.17
C GLN A 54 -8.83 -2.02 -14.39
N PRO A 55 -9.88 -2.86 -14.47
CA PRO A 55 -9.69 -4.31 -14.60
C PRO A 55 -8.91 -4.69 -15.87
N ALA A 56 -9.19 -4.03 -16.99
CA ALA A 56 -8.50 -4.28 -18.26
C ALA A 56 -7.04 -3.82 -18.22
N ILE A 57 -6.79 -2.66 -17.63
CA ILE A 57 -5.43 -2.13 -17.43
C ILE A 57 -4.64 -3.07 -16.52
N LEU A 58 -5.24 -3.51 -15.41
CA LEU A 58 -4.60 -4.38 -14.43
C LEU A 58 -4.27 -5.76 -15.03
N ALA A 59 -5.19 -6.34 -15.80
CA ALA A 59 -4.94 -7.61 -16.49
C ALA A 59 -3.74 -7.49 -17.44
N LYS A 60 -3.75 -6.46 -18.30
CA LYS A 60 -2.65 -6.20 -19.23
C LYS A 60 -1.30 -6.04 -18.52
N MET A 61 -1.26 -5.26 -17.44
CA MET A 61 -0.01 -5.01 -16.70
C MET A 61 0.52 -6.27 -16.00
N ARG A 62 -0.37 -7.17 -15.57
CA ARG A 62 0.01 -8.47 -15.01
C ARG A 62 0.59 -9.40 -16.08
N ASP A 63 -0.02 -9.42 -17.26
CA ASP A 63 0.49 -10.20 -18.39
C ASP A 63 1.89 -9.69 -18.81
N GLU A 64 2.07 -8.37 -18.93
CA GLU A 64 3.39 -7.76 -19.22
C GLU A 64 4.43 -8.08 -18.14
N ALA A 65 4.04 -8.05 -16.85
CA ALA A 65 4.94 -8.40 -15.75
C ALA A 65 5.35 -9.89 -15.77
N GLU A 66 4.43 -10.79 -16.13
CA GLU A 66 4.72 -12.21 -16.28
C GLU A 66 5.71 -12.48 -17.43
N GLU A 67 5.51 -11.84 -18.59
CA GLU A 67 6.45 -11.92 -19.72
C GLU A 67 7.86 -11.43 -19.34
N GLU A 68 7.94 -10.30 -18.63
CA GLU A 68 9.19 -9.71 -18.16
C GLU A 68 9.90 -10.59 -17.13
N ARG A 69 9.15 -11.20 -16.19
CA ARG A 69 9.69 -12.16 -15.22
C ARG A 69 10.30 -13.36 -15.92
N ASP A 70 9.58 -13.94 -16.87
CA ASP A 70 10.04 -15.13 -17.60
C ASP A 70 11.28 -14.83 -18.45
N ARG A 71 11.32 -13.65 -19.11
CA ARG A 71 12.53 -13.18 -19.80
C ARG A 71 13.70 -13.04 -18.84
N CYS A 72 13.49 -12.38 -17.70
CA CYS A 72 14.52 -12.13 -16.72
C CYS A 72 15.11 -13.42 -16.13
N ARG A 73 14.29 -14.43 -15.85
CA ARG A 73 14.76 -15.75 -15.39
C ARG A 73 15.74 -16.42 -16.36
N VAL A 74 15.61 -16.14 -17.66
CA VAL A 74 16.49 -16.67 -18.71
C VAL A 74 17.74 -15.80 -18.87
N GLU A 75 17.59 -14.48 -18.88
CA GLU A 75 18.69 -13.54 -19.14
C GLU A 75 19.60 -13.29 -17.94
N GLU A 76 19.05 -13.36 -16.72
CA GLU A 76 19.73 -13.07 -15.46
C GLU A 76 19.40 -14.15 -14.40
N PRO A 77 19.82 -15.42 -14.59
CA PRO A 77 19.55 -16.49 -13.65
C PRO A 77 20.17 -16.20 -12.28
N TRP A 78 19.54 -16.66 -11.19
CA TRP A 78 19.99 -16.41 -9.82
C TRP A 78 21.48 -16.71 -9.60
N LEU A 79 21.95 -17.83 -10.17
CA LEU A 79 23.32 -18.31 -10.01
C LEU A 79 24.38 -17.30 -10.50
N ASP A 80 24.06 -16.44 -11.46
CA ASP A 80 24.98 -15.41 -11.96
C ASP A 80 25.24 -14.31 -10.90
N THR A 81 24.38 -14.23 -9.89
CA THR A 81 24.52 -13.29 -8.77
C THR A 81 25.24 -13.87 -7.56
N VAL A 82 25.59 -15.17 -7.60
CA VAL A 82 26.20 -15.91 -6.49
C VAL A 82 27.72 -15.99 -6.66
N GLY A 83 28.45 -15.52 -5.66
CA GLY A 83 29.90 -15.64 -5.57
C GLY A 83 30.32 -16.72 -4.58
N ALA A 84 31.56 -17.20 -4.70
CA ALA A 84 32.18 -18.09 -3.74
C ALA A 84 33.17 -17.33 -2.85
N ILE A 85 33.02 -17.46 -1.54
CA ILE A 85 33.90 -16.87 -0.54
C ILE A 85 34.70 -18.01 0.11
N PRO A 86 36.03 -18.05 -0.03
CA PRO A 86 36.85 -19.03 0.66
C PRO A 86 36.84 -18.80 2.16
N SER A 87 36.65 -19.86 2.93
CA SER A 87 36.80 -19.85 4.39
C SER A 87 38.16 -20.42 4.77
N TYR A 88 38.86 -19.73 5.65
CA TYR A 88 40.17 -20.13 6.16
C TYR A 88 40.05 -20.42 7.66
N VAL A 89 40.75 -21.45 8.12
CA VAL A 89 40.94 -21.74 9.54
C VAL A 89 42.41 -21.56 9.86
N ASP A 90 42.68 -20.89 10.97
CA ASP A 90 44.04 -20.73 11.49
C ASP A 90 44.41 -22.00 12.27
N ASN A 91 45.39 -22.74 11.76
CA ASN A 91 46.03 -23.85 12.44
C ASN A 91 47.49 -23.49 12.65
N ASP A 92 47.88 -23.25 13.90
CA ASP A 92 49.26 -22.94 14.30
C ASP A 92 49.91 -21.77 13.53
N GLY A 93 49.15 -20.73 13.18
CA GLY A 93 49.65 -19.52 12.52
C GLY A 93 49.73 -19.62 10.99
N VAL A 94 49.20 -20.69 10.41
CA VAL A 94 49.03 -20.87 8.96
C VAL A 94 47.54 -20.88 8.64
N ALA A 95 47.11 -19.92 7.82
CA ALA A 95 45.75 -19.89 7.30
C ALA A 95 45.57 -20.98 6.23
N GLU A 96 44.90 -22.07 6.59
CA GLU A 96 44.59 -23.17 5.68
C GLU A 96 43.18 -23.00 5.12
N LEU A 97 43.00 -23.26 3.82
CA LEU A 97 41.68 -23.24 3.18
C LEU A 97 40.83 -24.38 3.76
N HIS A 98 39.76 -24.03 4.46
CA HIS A 98 38.89 -24.96 5.15
C HIS A 98 37.62 -25.28 4.34
N GLY A 99 37.13 -24.33 3.54
CA GLY A 99 35.94 -24.53 2.72
C GLY A 99 35.64 -23.37 1.79
N MET A 100 34.51 -23.48 1.10
CA MET A 100 33.96 -22.42 0.23
C MET A 100 32.50 -22.21 0.63
N MET A 101 32.13 -20.96 0.88
CA MET A 101 30.74 -20.56 1.14
C MET A 101 30.20 -19.83 -0.09
N SER A 102 29.03 -20.24 -0.58
CA SER A 102 28.30 -19.51 -1.62
C SER A 102 27.50 -18.38 -1.00
N MET A 103 27.69 -17.15 -1.49
CA MET A 103 26.92 -15.99 -1.05
C MET A 103 26.42 -15.19 -2.26
N PRO A 104 25.15 -14.78 -2.28
CA PRO A 104 24.69 -13.83 -3.27
C PRO A 104 25.34 -12.46 -3.05
N SER A 105 25.53 -11.74 -4.14
CA SER A 105 25.85 -10.32 -4.08
C SER A 105 24.74 -9.54 -3.39
N ILE A 106 25.10 -8.41 -2.77
CA ILE A 106 24.14 -7.51 -2.10
C ILE A 106 23.07 -7.03 -3.09
N ALA A 107 23.50 -6.62 -4.28
CA ALA A 107 22.61 -6.19 -5.35
C ALA A 107 21.70 -7.33 -5.81
N GLY A 108 22.23 -8.55 -5.96
CA GLY A 108 21.46 -9.73 -6.34
C GLY A 108 20.31 -10.01 -5.38
N LYS A 109 20.59 -10.10 -4.08
CA LYS A 109 19.53 -10.33 -3.08
C LYS A 109 18.48 -9.21 -3.04
N GLU A 110 18.90 -7.96 -3.23
CA GLU A 110 17.99 -6.80 -3.15
C GLU A 110 17.08 -6.71 -4.37
N VAL A 111 17.63 -6.92 -5.56
CA VAL A 111 16.85 -6.92 -6.81
C VAL A 111 15.88 -8.10 -6.82
N TRP A 112 16.32 -9.31 -6.47
CA TRP A 112 15.43 -10.48 -6.41
C TRP A 112 14.37 -10.35 -5.31
N GLY A 113 14.72 -9.77 -4.15
CA GLY A 113 13.76 -9.48 -3.08
C GLY A 113 12.70 -8.45 -3.52
N CYS A 114 13.14 -7.41 -4.22
CA CYS A 114 12.25 -6.40 -4.79
C CYS A 114 11.29 -7.01 -5.83
N ARG A 115 11.79 -7.87 -6.72
CA ARG A 115 10.97 -8.64 -7.69
C ARG A 115 9.91 -9.47 -6.95
N LEU A 116 10.31 -10.26 -5.95
CA LEU A 116 9.39 -11.06 -5.16
C LEU A 116 8.32 -10.22 -4.46
N ALA A 117 8.71 -9.09 -3.86
CA ALA A 117 7.78 -8.18 -3.19
C ALA A 117 6.68 -7.69 -4.14
N PHE A 118 7.05 -7.25 -5.35
CA PHE A 118 6.08 -6.78 -6.33
C PHE A 118 5.25 -7.91 -6.94
N ASP A 119 5.84 -9.07 -7.19
CA ASP A 119 5.10 -10.24 -7.67
C ASP A 119 4.04 -10.65 -6.65
N VAL A 120 4.39 -10.74 -5.35
CA VAL A 120 3.44 -11.08 -4.29
C VAL A 120 2.36 -10.01 -4.15
N ALA A 121 2.70 -8.72 -4.20
CA ALA A 121 1.74 -7.64 -4.02
C ALA A 121 0.79 -7.46 -5.21
N SER A 122 1.25 -7.75 -6.43
CA SER A 122 0.50 -7.51 -7.67
C SER A 122 -0.23 -8.75 -8.19
N SER A 123 0.21 -9.96 -7.81
CA SER A 123 -0.35 -11.22 -8.29
C SER A 123 -1.83 -11.39 -7.95
N ALA A 124 -2.57 -12.06 -8.85
CA ALA A 124 -3.92 -12.53 -8.59
C ALA A 124 -3.96 -13.87 -7.83
N ARG A 125 -2.81 -14.56 -7.75
CA ARG A 125 -2.63 -15.84 -7.09
C ARG A 125 -2.27 -15.65 -5.61
N PRO A 126 -2.53 -16.64 -4.74
CA PRO A 126 -2.04 -16.64 -3.37
C PRO A 126 -0.54 -16.35 -3.29
N ALA A 127 -0.12 -15.54 -2.31
CA ALA A 127 1.28 -15.17 -2.10
C ALA A 127 2.19 -16.40 -1.96
N ASN A 128 1.69 -17.47 -1.33
CA ASN A 128 2.42 -18.71 -1.15
C ASN A 128 2.79 -19.37 -2.50
N ASP A 129 1.92 -19.32 -3.50
CA ASP A 129 2.18 -19.94 -4.79
C ASP A 129 3.31 -19.22 -5.53
N VAL A 130 3.33 -17.89 -5.45
CA VAL A 130 4.42 -17.05 -6.00
C VAL A 130 5.73 -17.35 -5.28
N VAL A 131 5.69 -17.41 -3.95
CA VAL A 131 6.87 -17.74 -3.13
C VAL A 131 7.42 -19.13 -3.47
N CYS A 132 6.56 -20.14 -3.68
CA CYS A 132 6.96 -21.49 -4.07
C CYS A 132 7.71 -21.55 -5.41
N GLU A 133 7.46 -20.64 -6.35
CA GLU A 133 8.25 -20.57 -7.58
C GLU A 133 9.68 -20.10 -7.31
N TYR A 134 9.86 -19.13 -6.40
CA TYR A 134 11.19 -18.67 -6.00
C TYR A 134 11.99 -19.77 -5.30
N PHE A 135 11.33 -20.70 -4.59
CA PHE A 135 11.99 -21.90 -4.08
C PHE A 135 12.52 -22.83 -5.18
N SER A 136 11.93 -22.79 -6.37
CA SER A 136 12.41 -23.56 -7.53
C SER A 136 13.58 -22.86 -8.21
N ASP A 137 13.55 -21.53 -8.29
CA ASP A 137 14.63 -20.71 -8.87
C ASP A 137 15.86 -20.65 -7.95
N ILE A 138 15.65 -20.62 -6.64
CA ILE A 138 16.66 -20.48 -5.59
C ILE A 138 16.54 -21.67 -4.65
N ALA A 139 17.25 -22.76 -4.97
CA ALA A 139 17.19 -24.00 -4.18
C ALA A 139 17.83 -23.89 -2.79
N ASP A 140 18.69 -22.90 -2.56
CA ASP A 140 19.39 -22.69 -1.29
C ASP A 140 18.53 -21.87 -0.32
N THR A 141 18.12 -22.49 0.78
CA THR A 141 17.27 -21.87 1.82
C THR A 141 17.93 -20.65 2.47
N ASP A 142 19.26 -20.65 2.65
CA ASP A 142 19.96 -19.53 3.28
C ASP A 142 19.92 -18.30 2.35
N HIS A 143 20.00 -18.54 1.04
CA HIS A 143 19.89 -17.50 0.01
C HIS A 143 18.46 -16.95 -0.07
N LEU A 144 17.47 -17.83 -0.03
CA LEU A 144 16.07 -17.45 0.02
C LEU A 144 15.74 -16.57 1.22
N MET A 145 16.31 -16.87 2.40
CA MET A 145 16.10 -16.05 3.58
C MET A 145 16.58 -14.60 3.35
N LEU A 146 17.70 -14.42 2.65
CA LEU A 146 18.21 -13.08 2.30
C LEU A 146 17.29 -12.36 1.30
N VAL A 147 16.74 -13.09 0.33
CA VAL A 147 15.77 -12.56 -0.63
C VAL A 147 14.45 -12.18 0.06
N PHE A 148 13.95 -13.01 0.97
CA PHE A 148 12.74 -12.73 1.75
C PHE A 148 12.93 -11.52 2.68
N ALA A 149 14.09 -11.40 3.32
CA ALA A 149 14.38 -10.22 4.13
C ALA A 149 14.35 -8.93 3.29
N ALA A 150 14.95 -8.95 2.09
CA ALA A 150 14.90 -7.81 1.17
C ALA A 150 13.49 -7.54 0.62
N ALA A 151 12.69 -8.60 0.40
CA ALA A 151 11.30 -8.47 -0.03
C ALA A 151 10.42 -7.81 1.04
N ILE A 152 10.57 -8.22 2.31
CA ILE A 152 9.83 -7.63 3.44
C ILE A 152 10.18 -6.15 3.58
N ASP A 153 11.45 -5.79 3.46
CA ASP A 153 11.91 -4.40 3.49
C ASP A 153 11.24 -3.57 2.38
N THR A 154 11.25 -4.10 1.16
CA THR A 154 10.58 -3.48 0.00
C THR A 154 9.08 -3.32 0.23
N LEU A 155 8.39 -4.35 0.74
CA LEU A 155 6.97 -4.30 1.05
C LEU A 155 6.68 -3.24 2.12
N ALA A 156 7.45 -3.19 3.19
CA ALA A 156 7.23 -2.25 4.29
C ALA A 156 7.40 -0.79 3.83
N ASP A 157 8.49 -0.49 3.13
CA ASP A 157 8.88 0.89 2.84
C ASP A 157 8.29 1.43 1.54
N HIS A 158 8.17 0.59 0.50
CA HIS A 158 7.77 1.04 -0.82
C HIS A 158 6.34 0.67 -1.21
N VAL A 159 5.69 -0.24 -0.48
CA VAL A 159 4.31 -0.66 -0.77
C VAL A 159 3.35 -0.25 0.35
N ILE A 160 3.55 -0.76 1.56
CA ILE A 160 2.60 -0.62 2.67
C ILE A 160 2.51 0.84 3.14
N LYS A 161 3.64 1.49 3.45
CA LYS A 161 3.62 2.89 3.92
C LYS A 161 2.95 3.85 2.92
N PRO A 162 3.29 3.84 1.62
CA PRO A 162 2.60 4.67 0.62
C PRO A 162 1.11 4.34 0.46
N LEU A 163 0.73 3.06 0.51
CA LEU A 163 -0.69 2.67 0.43
C LEU A 163 -1.48 3.21 1.62
N LEU A 164 -0.94 3.11 2.83
CA LEU A 164 -1.55 3.68 4.04
C LEU A 164 -1.69 5.20 3.94
N ASP A 165 -0.66 5.90 3.45
CA ASP A 165 -0.76 7.35 3.20
C ASP A 165 -1.88 7.69 2.21
N SER A 166 -2.06 6.87 1.17
CA SER A 166 -3.12 7.05 0.18
C SER A 166 -4.50 6.81 0.80
N VAL A 167 -4.66 5.75 1.59
CA VAL A 167 -5.92 5.41 2.27
C VAL A 167 -6.32 6.50 3.27
N GLU A 168 -5.37 7.04 4.03
CA GLU A 168 -5.66 8.12 4.98
C GLU A 168 -6.02 9.43 4.29
N ARG A 169 -5.22 9.85 3.29
CA ARG A 169 -5.40 11.16 2.64
C ARG A 169 -6.54 11.18 1.65
N GLN A 170 -6.72 10.11 0.88
CA GLN A 170 -7.71 10.05 -0.20
C GLN A 170 -8.95 9.24 0.21
N GLY A 171 -8.76 8.18 0.99
CA GLY A 171 -9.87 7.38 1.53
C GLY A 171 -10.50 7.96 2.79
N GLY A 172 -9.83 8.91 3.47
CA GLY A 172 -10.33 9.56 4.68
C GLY A 172 -10.31 8.68 5.93
N ASP A 173 -9.64 7.52 5.87
CA ASP A 173 -9.59 6.54 6.96
C ASP A 173 -8.30 6.72 7.78
N TYR A 174 -8.34 7.67 8.72
CA TYR A 174 -7.21 8.01 9.60
C TYR A 174 -6.97 6.99 10.73
N ASP A 175 -7.87 6.04 10.93
CA ASP A 175 -7.77 5.02 11.98
C ASP A 175 -7.07 3.74 11.49
N MET A 176 -6.76 3.63 10.20
CA MET A 176 -6.11 2.45 9.63
C MET A 176 -4.80 2.09 10.34
N ARG A 177 -3.93 3.06 10.58
CA ARG A 177 -2.67 2.83 11.32
C ARG A 177 -2.88 2.49 12.79
N VAL A 178 -3.93 3.01 13.40
CA VAL A 178 -4.29 2.67 14.79
C VAL A 178 -4.71 1.20 14.86
N ARG A 179 -5.54 0.73 13.93
CA ARG A 179 -5.95 -0.67 13.83
C ARG A 179 -4.76 -1.61 13.58
N LEU A 180 -3.80 -1.22 12.74
CA LEU A 180 -2.57 -1.98 12.55
C LEU A 180 -1.72 -2.06 13.82
N ALA A 181 -1.61 -0.97 14.59
CA ALA A 181 -0.91 -0.98 15.87
C ALA A 181 -1.62 -1.87 16.90
N ASP A 182 -2.95 -1.89 16.91
CA ASP A 182 -3.73 -2.81 17.74
C ASP A 182 -3.55 -4.27 17.30
N ALA A 183 -3.57 -4.56 16.01
CA ALA A 183 -3.29 -5.88 15.47
C ALA A 183 -1.87 -6.36 15.87
N ALA A 184 -0.87 -5.49 15.81
CA ALA A 184 0.48 -5.79 16.28
C ALA A 184 0.50 -6.09 17.79
N ARG A 185 -0.20 -5.30 18.60
CA ARG A 185 -0.39 -5.58 20.03
C ARG A 185 -1.00 -6.97 20.23
N ASN A 186 -2.07 -7.28 19.51
CA ASN A 186 -2.80 -8.54 19.61
C ASN A 186 -1.92 -9.75 19.21
N ALA A 187 -1.11 -9.60 18.15
CA ALA A 187 -0.15 -10.60 17.72
C ALA A 187 0.88 -10.91 18.83
N TRP A 188 1.42 -9.89 19.48
CA TRP A 188 2.38 -10.06 20.59
C TRP A 188 1.76 -10.56 21.89
N THR A 189 0.48 -10.25 22.14
CA THR A 189 -0.23 -10.79 23.31
C THR A 189 -0.57 -12.27 23.13
N THR A 190 -0.73 -12.73 21.89
CA THR A 190 -1.00 -14.13 21.57
C THR A 190 0.22 -14.98 21.94
N ARG A 191 0.02 -16.00 22.78
CA ARG A 191 1.11 -16.87 23.22
C ARG A 191 1.16 -18.12 22.34
N ILE A 192 2.37 -18.52 21.96
CA ILE A 192 2.57 -19.73 21.15
C ILE A 192 1.97 -20.97 21.83
N GLY A 193 2.04 -21.05 23.16
CA GLY A 193 1.48 -22.16 23.94
C GLY A 193 -0.05 -22.23 24.00
N SER A 194 -0.76 -21.12 23.71
CA SER A 194 -2.24 -21.12 23.70
C SER A 194 -2.83 -21.53 22.34
N MET A 195 -2.00 -21.69 21.30
CA MET A 195 -2.44 -22.20 19.99
C MET A 195 -2.57 -23.74 19.96
N GLY A 196 -2.20 -24.44 21.05
CA GLY A 196 -2.25 -25.90 21.17
C GLY A 196 -3.55 -26.48 21.73
N ASP A 197 -4.41 -25.65 22.34
CA ASP A 197 -5.73 -26.08 22.81
C ASP A 197 -6.76 -25.65 21.77
N ALA A 198 -7.02 -26.51 20.78
CA ALA A 198 -8.19 -26.35 19.93
C ALA A 198 -9.44 -26.53 20.82
N PRO A 199 -10.31 -25.52 20.98
CA PRO A 199 -11.60 -25.75 21.58
C PRO A 199 -12.41 -26.64 20.63
N GLU A 200 -13.08 -27.64 21.20
CA GLU A 200 -14.10 -28.41 20.51
C GLU A 200 -15.02 -27.48 19.73
N THR A 201 -15.35 -27.89 18.51
CA THR A 201 -16.28 -27.20 17.61
C THR A 201 -17.58 -26.85 18.33
N ASP A 202 -17.75 -25.59 18.73
CA ASP A 202 -19.06 -25.04 19.01
C ASP A 202 -19.51 -24.21 17.80
N GLN A 203 -20.50 -24.75 17.08
CA GLN A 203 -21.14 -24.10 15.95
C GLN A 203 -22.04 -22.99 16.50
N GLY A 204 -21.61 -21.73 16.44
CA GLY A 204 -22.48 -20.64 16.84
C GLY A 204 -21.91 -19.24 16.70
N GLY A 205 -22.07 -18.65 15.52
CA GLY A 205 -22.29 -17.21 15.36
C GLY A 205 -21.07 -16.29 15.34
N ASP A 206 -21.09 -15.39 14.35
CA ASP A 206 -20.23 -14.23 14.13
C ASP A 206 -18.77 -14.48 13.76
N THR A 207 -18.55 -14.50 12.45
CA THR A 207 -17.26 -14.25 11.82
C THR A 207 -16.86 -12.79 12.06
N PRO A 208 -15.72 -12.48 12.71
CA PRO A 208 -15.19 -11.13 12.66
C PRO A 208 -14.70 -10.86 11.24
N ALA A 209 -15.17 -9.76 10.65
CA ALA A 209 -14.67 -9.27 9.37
C ALA A 209 -13.19 -8.89 9.53
N PHE A 210 -12.35 -9.55 8.73
CA PHE A 210 -11.02 -9.05 8.37
C PHE A 210 -11.15 -7.87 7.41
#